data_AF-A0A7S6S7B5-F1
#
_entry.id   AF-A0A7S6S7B5-F1
#
_cell.length_a   1.000
_cell.length_b   1.000
_cell.length_c   1.000
_cell.angle_alpha   90.00
_cell.angle_beta   90.00
_cell.angle_gamma   90.00
#
_symmetry.space_group_name_H-M   'P 1'
#
loop_
_entity.id
_entity.type
_entity.pdbx_description
1 polymer ?
#
loop_
_entity_poly.entity_id
_entity_poly.type
_entity_poly.pdbx_seq_one_letter_code
_entity_poly.pdbx_strand_id
1 'polypeptide(L)' 'MSTDLEQFYEIFFEESSELLADMEACLLRLDVNSPDLEDLNAIFRAAHSIKGGAGVNSGVKMYH' A
#
# COMPACT_ATOMS: atom_id res chain seq x y z
N MET A 1 -16.25 -25.02 -5.26
CA MET A 1 -15.07 -24.52 -5.96
C MET A 1 -15.17 -23.02 -5.88
N SER A 2 -14.36 -22.41 -5.01
CA SER A 2 -14.22 -20.94 -4.96
C SER A 2 -13.71 -20.49 -6.31
N THR A 3 -14.25 -19.39 -6.80
CA THR A 3 -13.82 -18.83 -8.09
C THR A 3 -12.40 -18.28 -7.95
N ASP A 4 -11.55 -18.38 -8.98
CA ASP A 4 -10.17 -17.83 -8.93
C ASP A 4 -10.14 -16.35 -8.52
N LEU A 5 -11.25 -15.65 -8.74
CA LEU A 5 -11.49 -14.27 -8.32
C LEU A 5 -11.68 -14.11 -6.79
N GLU A 6 -12.39 -15.02 -6.12
CA GLU A 6 -12.52 -15.01 -4.65
C GLU A 6 -11.17 -15.22 -3.97
N GLN A 7 -10.36 -16.16 -4.47
CA GLN A 7 -9.00 -16.37 -3.96
C GLN A 7 -8.10 -15.15 -4.19
N PHE A 8 -8.23 -14.49 -5.34
CA PHE A 8 -7.53 -13.24 -5.61
C PHE A 8 -7.92 -12.13 -4.61
N TYR A 9 -9.22 -11.98 -4.33
CA TYR A 9 -9.68 -10.97 -3.38
C TYR A 9 -9.24 -11.28 -1.94
N GLU A 10 -9.25 -12.54 -1.52
CA GLU A 10 -8.75 -12.93 -0.20
C GLU A 10 -7.28 -12.50 -0.02
N ILE A 11 -6.42 -12.85 -0.96
CA ILE A 11 -4.99 -12.49 -0.94
C ILE A 11 -4.83 -10.96 -0.99
N PHE A 12 -5.58 -10.27 -1.86
CA PHE A 12 -5.52 -8.81 -1.96
C PHE A 12 -5.90 -8.11 -0.65
N PHE A 13 -6.95 -8.58 0.03
CA PHE A 13 -7.38 -8.00 1.31
C PHE A 13 -6.38 -8.28 2.43
N GLU A 14 -5.79 -9.47 2.46
CA GLU A 14 -4.74 -9.84 3.42
C GLU A 14 -3.51 -8.93 3.24
N GLU A 15 -2.95 -8.84 2.03
CA GLU A 15 -1.81 -7.98 1.71
C GLU A 15 -2.12 -6.50 1.97
N SER A 16 -3.32 -6.03 1.60
CA SER A 16 -3.73 -4.65 1.85
C SER A 16 -3.81 -4.34 3.34
N SER A 17 -4.29 -5.27 4.16
CA SER A 17 -4.36 -5.09 5.61
C SER A 17 -2.98 -4.97 6.24
N GLU A 18 -2.02 -5.79 5.79
CA GLU A 18 -0.63 -5.71 6.26
C GLU A 18 0.02 -4.38 5.87
N LEU A 19 -0.12 -3.98 4.60
CA LEU A 19 0.41 -2.71 4.10
C LEU A 19 -0.20 -1.50 4.82
N LEU A 20 -1.49 -1.55 5.16
CA LEU A 20 -2.16 -0.50 5.93
C LEU A 20 -1.62 -0.41 7.36
N ALA A 21 -1.39 -1.55 8.03
CA ALA A 21 -0.83 -1.58 9.37
C ALA A 21 0.60 -1.00 9.40
N ASP A 22 1.42 -1.35 8.41
CA ASP A 22 2.78 -0.81 8.26
C ASP A 22 2.75 0.70 7.98
N MET A 23 1.85 1.15 7.11
CA MET A 23 1.66 2.56 6.80
C MET A 23 1.21 3.36 8.02
N GLU A 24 0.27 2.83 8.81
CA GLU A 24 -0.17 3.44 10.07
C GLU A 24 0.99 3.57 11.06
N ALA A 25 1.79 2.51 11.22
CA ALA A 25 2.94 2.53 12.12
C ALA A 25 3.99 3.57 11.68
N CYS A 26 4.21 3.76 10.37
CA CYS A 26 5.08 4.81 9.85
C CYS A 26 4.50 6.21 10.12
N LEU A 27 3.20 6.41 9.86
CA LEU A 27 2.53 7.69 10.10
C LEU A 27 2.54 8.09 11.58
N LEU A 28 2.41 7.13 12.49
CA LEU A 28 2.45 7.39 13.94
C LEU A 28 3.85 7.77 14.44
N ARG A 29 4.91 7.32 13.76
CA ARG A 29 6.30 7.66 14.10
C ARG A 29 6.82 8.91 13.40
N LEU A 30 6.16 9.34 12.32
CA LEU A 30 6.58 10.45 11.49
C LEU A 30 6.56 11.78 12.27
N ASP A 31 7.71 12.46 12.35
CA ASP A 31 7.75 13.85 12.79
C ASP A 31 7.39 14.78 11.64
N VAL A 32 6.28 15.49 11.75
CA VAL A 32 5.79 16.42 10.73
C VAL A 32 6.76 17.61 10.51
N ASN A 33 7.54 17.98 11.53
CA ASN A 33 8.48 19.09 11.44
C ASN A 33 9.84 18.68 10.84
N SER A 34 10.14 17.38 10.85
CA SER A 34 11.37 16.82 10.31
C SER A 34 11.14 15.39 9.80
N PRO A 35 10.35 15.22 8.73
CA PRO A 35 9.95 13.89 8.27
C PRO A 35 11.14 13.13 7.70
N ASP A 36 11.27 11.85 8.06
CA ASP A 36 12.25 10.95 7.44
C ASP A 36 11.78 10.57 6.03
N LEU A 37 12.68 10.72 5.05
CA LEU A 37 12.43 10.31 3.68
C LEU A 37 12.20 8.80 3.56
N GLU A 38 12.80 7.97 4.41
CA GLU A 38 12.56 6.53 4.38
C GLU A 38 11.12 6.19 4.80
N ASP A 39 10.60 6.81 5.86
CA ASP A 39 9.22 6.63 6.32
C ASP A 39 8.21 7.13 5.26
N LEU A 40 8.46 8.30 4.67
CA LEU A 40 7.62 8.83 3.58
C LEU A 40 7.61 7.90 2.37
N ASN A 41 8.76 7.36 1.98
CA ASN A 41 8.86 6.41 0.87
C ASN A 41 8.18 5.07 1.21
N ALA A 42 8.23 4.62 2.47
CA ALA A 42 7.53 3.41 2.91
C ALA A 42 6.01 3.58 2.80
N ILE A 43 5.48 4.70 3.31
CA ILE A 43 4.06 5.07 3.19
C ILE A 43 3.63 5.12 1.72
N PHE A 44 4.44 5.75 0.86
CA PHE A 44 4.15 5.85 -0.57
C PHE A 44 4.10 4.47 -1.25
N ARG A 45 5.06 3.59 -0.96
CA ARG A 45 5.08 2.22 -1.51
C ARG A 45 3.85 1.42 -1.08
N ALA A 46 3.47 1.49 0.20
CA ALA A 46 2.29 0.80 0.71
C ALA A 46 1.01 1.25 -0.01
N ALA A 47 0.79 2.57 -0.10
CA ALA A 47 -0.35 3.12 -0.83
C ALA A 47 -0.33 2.76 -2.33
N HIS A 48 0.85 2.72 -2.95
CA HIS A 48 1.02 2.34 -4.34
C HIS A 48 0.65 0.87 -4.60
N SER A 49 1.10 -0.05 -3.74
CA SER A 49 0.80 -1.47 -3.84
C SER A 49 -0.70 -1.74 -3.69
N ILE A 50 -1.36 -1.11 -2.71
CA ILE A 50 -2.81 -1.24 -2.51
C ILE A 50 -3.57 -0.72 -3.74
N LYS A 51 -3.17 0.44 -4.29
CA LYS A 51 -3.76 1.01 -5.51
C LYS A 51 -3.55 0.08 -6.73
N GLY A 52 -2.38 -0.55 -6.84
CA GLY A 52 -2.06 -1.48 -7.93
C GLY A 52 -2.89 -2.77 -7.87
N GLY A 53 -3.10 -3.31 -6.68
CA GLY A 53 -3.92 -4.51 -6.46
C GLY A 53 -5.42 -4.26 -6.63
N ALA A 54 -5.92 -3.06 -6.27
CA ALA A 54 -7.32 -2.69 -6.39
C ALA A 54 -7.81 -2.50 -7.84
N GLY A 55 -6.89 -2.33 -8.78
CA GLY A 55 -7.22 -2.16 -10.19
C GLY A 55 -6.01 -2.39 -11.07
N VAL A 56 -6.04 -3.47 -11.85
CA VAL A 56 -5.05 -3.91 -12.85
C VAL A 56 -4.64 -2.85 -13.89
N ASN A 57 -5.13 -1.60 -13.83
CA ASN A 57 -4.51 -0.49 -14.56
C ASN A 57 -4.84 0.92 -14.00
N SER A 58 -4.28 1.29 -12.84
CA SER A 58 -4.12 2.72 -12.46
C SER A 58 -2.76 3.24 -12.89
N GLY A 59 -2.44 3.12 -14.18
CA GLY A 59 -1.23 3.65 -14.79
C GLY A 59 -1.17 5.17 -14.68
N VAL A 60 -0.44 5.69 -13.70
CA VAL A 60 0.17 7.02 -13.75
C VAL A 60 1.59 6.89 -13.22
N LYS A 61 2.55 7.05 -14.13
CA LYS A 61 3.96 7.31 -13.84
C LYS A 61 4.07 8.36 -12.74
N MET A 62 4.74 8.04 -11.64
CA MET A 62 5.21 9.07 -10.69
C MET A 62 6.59 8.70 -10.16
N TYR A 63 7.58 8.78 -11.06
CA TYR A 63 8.96 9.14 -10.76
C TYR A 63 9.49 9.92 -11.98
N HIS A 64 9.48 11.24 -11.87
CA HIS A 64 10.68 12.03 -12.16
C HIS A 64 11.21 12.48 -10.81
#